data_AF-A0A2V7K222-F1
#
_entry.id   AF-A0A2V7K222-F1
#
_cell.length_a   1.000
_cell.length_b   1.000
_cell.length_c   1.000
_cell.angle_alpha   90.00
_cell.angle_beta   90.00
_cell.angle_gamma   90.00
#
_symmetry.space_group_name_H-M   'P 1'
#
loop_
_entity.id
_entity.type
_entity.pdbx_description
1 polymer ?
#
loop_
_entity_poly.entity_id
_entity_poly.type
_entity_poly.pdbx_seq_one_letter_code
_entity_poly.pdbx_strand_id
1 'polypeptide(L)'
;MYDTWILTVLLAWPLVAAAVVLVAPERWAKHLALAATIVEFALSVPLWWRFVPANGMQFQQVFAWIPTWGIHYRVGVDGISLF
;
A
#
# COMPACT_ATOMS: atom_id res chain seq x y z
N MET A 1 7.39 5.43 -12.57
CA MET A 1 6.10 6.08 -12.27
C MET A 1 5.27 5.30 -11.25
N TYR A 2 5.05 3.98 -11.41
CA TYR A 2 4.38 3.14 -10.39
C TYR A 2 5.05 3.23 -9.00
N ASP A 3 6.37 3.17 -9.00
CA ASP A 3 7.19 3.02 -7.79
C ASP A 3 7.08 4.20 -6.81
N THR A 4 6.68 5.37 -7.29
CA THR A 4 6.62 6.59 -6.50
C THR A 4 5.31 6.78 -5.76
N TRP A 5 4.28 5.97 -6.01
CA TRP A 5 2.95 6.13 -5.39
C TRP A 5 2.32 4.83 -4.87
N ILE A 6 2.75 3.67 -5.37
CA ILE A 6 2.08 2.41 -5.06
C ILE A 6 1.98 2.11 -3.56
N LEU A 7 3.05 2.29 -2.80
CA LEU A 7 3.04 1.97 -1.37
C LEU A 7 2.09 2.89 -0.59
N THR A 8 1.96 4.15 -1.00
CA THR A 8 0.93 5.04 -0.42
C THR A 8 -0.48 4.51 -0.70
N VAL A 9 -0.73 4.03 -1.92
CA VAL A 9 -2.06 3.50 -2.28
C VAL A 9 -2.37 2.22 -1.52
N LEU A 10 -1.43 1.27 -1.45
CA LEU A 10 -1.63 0.02 -0.68
C LEU A 10 -1.82 0.28 0.82
N LEU A 11 -1.19 1.30 1.38
CA LEU A 11 -1.40 1.67 2.78
C LEU A 11 -2.75 2.39 3.00
N ALA A 12 -3.20 3.21 2.05
CA ALA A 12 -4.41 4.02 2.20
C ALA A 12 -5.70 3.29 1.78
N TRP A 13 -5.62 2.40 0.80
CA TRP A 13 -6.79 1.72 0.22
C TRP A 13 -7.59 0.91 1.25
N PRO A 14 -6.98 0.12 2.15
CA PRO A 14 -7.72 -0.59 3.19
C PRO A 14 -8.52 0.35 4.11
N LEU A 15 -8.02 1.56 4.39
CA LEU A 15 -8.72 2.56 5.19
C LEU A 15 -9.95 3.11 4.46
N VAL A 16 -9.81 3.40 3.16
CA VAL A 16 -10.93 3.84 2.31
C VAL A 16 -11.98 2.73 2.20
N ALA A 17 -11.55 1.49 1.95
CA ALA A 17 -12.44 0.33 1.89
C ALA A 17 -13.19 0.11 3.21
N ALA A 18 -12.49 0.20 4.35
CA ALA A 18 -13.12 0.08 5.66
C ALA A 18 -14.17 1.16 5.91
N ALA A 19 -13.90 2.42 5.54
CA ALA A 19 -14.87 3.50 5.65
C ALA A 19 -16.11 3.26 4.78
N VAL A 20 -15.93 2.73 3.56
CA VAL A 20 -17.04 2.36 2.68
C VAL A 20 -17.87 1.21 3.27
N VAL A 21 -17.23 0.18 3.80
CA VAL A 21 -17.92 -0.94 4.46
C VAL A 21 -18.69 -0.47 5.70
N LEU A 22 -18.12 0.45 6.48
CA LEU A 22 -18.74 0.97 7.70
C LEU A 22 -20.10 1.66 7.45
N VAL A 23 -20.23 2.36 6.32
CA VAL A 23 -21.48 3.07 5.97
C VAL A 23 -22.43 2.23 5.09
N ALA A 24 -21.98 1.07 4.61
CA ALA A 24 -22.76 0.21 3.74
C ALA A 24 -23.78 -0.63 4.54
N PRO A 25 -24.93 -1.02 3.92
CA PRO A 25 -25.83 -1.98 4.52
C PRO A 25 -25.14 -3.33 4.76
N GLU A 26 -25.44 -3.98 5.89
CA GLU A 26 -24.79 -5.24 6.32
C GLU A 26 -24.76 -6.32 5.23
N ARG A 27 -25.85 -6.46 4.46
CA ARG A 27 -25.94 -7.42 3.33
C ARG A 27 -24.84 -7.26 2.27
N TRP A 28 -24.26 -6.07 2.14
CA TRP A 28 -23.20 -5.75 1.18
C TRP A 28 -21.81 -5.79 1.78
N ALA A 29 -21.67 -5.76 3.12
CA ALA A 29 -20.38 -5.62 3.79
C ALA A 29 -19.36 -6.69 3.35
N LYS A 30 -19.78 -7.96 3.26
CA LYS A 30 -18.91 -9.06 2.80
C LYS A 30 -18.47 -8.90 1.34
N HIS A 31 -19.38 -8.50 0.47
CA HIS A 31 -19.09 -8.34 -0.96
C HIS A 31 -18.17 -7.15 -1.21
N LEU A 32 -18.38 -6.03 -0.50
CA LEU A 32 -17.52 -4.85 -0.58
C LEU A 32 -16.13 -5.12 -0.04
N ALA A 33 -16.02 -5.80 1.11
CA ALA A 33 -14.74 -6.20 1.67
C ALA A 33 -13.97 -7.13 0.71
N LEU A 34 -14.65 -8.11 0.11
CA LEU A 34 -14.04 -9.00 -0.89
C LEU A 34 -13.57 -8.25 -2.14
N ALA A 35 -14.39 -7.35 -2.68
CA ALA A 35 -14.01 -6.55 -3.83
C ALA A 35 -12.79 -5.67 -3.52
N ALA A 36 -12.76 -5.05 -2.34
CA ALA A 36 -11.64 -4.24 -1.90
C ALA A 36 -10.34 -5.03 -1.75
N THR A 37 -10.39 -6.24 -1.20
CA THR A 37 -9.19 -7.09 -1.07
C THR A 37 -8.70 -7.63 -2.40
N ILE A 38 -9.58 -7.91 -3.36
CA ILE A 38 -9.20 -8.26 -4.73
C ILE A 38 -8.48 -7.09 -5.40
N VAL A 39 -8.97 -5.86 -5.23
CA VAL A 39 -8.31 -4.66 -5.75
C VAL A 39 -6.94 -4.46 -5.09
N GLU A 40 -6.85 -4.59 -3.77
CA GLU A 40 -5.58 -4.51 -3.01
C GLU A 40 -4.55 -5.51 -3.54
N PHE A 41 -4.97 -6.77 -3.72
CA PHE A 41 -4.12 -7.82 -4.27
C PHE A 41 -3.68 -7.52 -5.71
N ALA A 42 -4.61 -7.08 -6.58
CA ALA A 42 -4.27 -6.71 -7.95
C ALA A 42 -3.27 -5.55 -8.02
N LEU A 43 -3.37 -4.58 -7.11
CA LEU A 43 -2.44 -3.46 -7.00
C LEU A 43 -1.06 -3.89 -6.49
N SER A 44 -0.98 -4.93 -5.64
CA SER A 44 0.29 -5.42 -5.08
C SER A 44 1.05 -6.34 -6.04
N VAL A 45 0.36 -7.07 -6.93
CA VAL A 45 0.99 -8.01 -7.88
C VAL A 45 2.15 -7.41 -8.70
N PRO A 46 2.08 -6.19 -9.25
CA PRO A 46 3.21 -5.62 -10.00
C PRO A 46 4.44 -5.33 -9.14
N LEU A 47 4.34 -5.24 -7.80
CA LEU A 47 5.52 -5.17 -6.92
C LEU A 47 6.39 -6.41 -7.11
N TRP A 48 5.78 -7.60 -7.13
CA TRP A 48 6.49 -8.87 -7.31
C TRP A 48 7.22 -8.94 -8.65
N TRP A 49 6.53 -8.60 -9.75
CA TRP A 49 7.13 -8.68 -11.09
C TRP A 49 8.21 -7.64 -11.36
N ARG A 50 8.16 -6.48 -10.67
CA ARG A 50 9.13 -5.38 -10.88
C ARG A 50 10.27 -5.39 -9.88
N PHE A 51 10.17 -6.16 -8.79
CA PHE A 51 11.20 -6.23 -7.78
C PHE A 51 12.48 -6.88 -8.32
N VAL A 52 13.62 -6.24 -8.09
CA VAL A 52 14.95 -6.75 -8.45
C VAL A 52 15.61 -7.34 -7.21
N PRO A 53 15.84 -8.66 -7.13
CA PRO A 53 16.52 -9.26 -5.98
C PRO A 53 17.92 -8.66 -5.76
N ALA A 54 18.35 -8.63 -4.49
CA ALA A 54 19.66 -8.12 -4.06
C ALA A 54 19.96 -6.63 -4.37
N ASN A 55 18.94 -5.82 -4.70
CA ASN A 55 19.07 -4.39 -4.95
C ASN A 55 18.61 -3.50 -3.78
N GLY A 56 18.64 -4.04 -2.55
CA GLY A 56 18.23 -3.32 -1.33
C GLY A 56 16.76 -2.88 -1.35
N MET A 57 16.48 -1.77 -0.67
CA MET A 57 15.13 -1.19 -0.55
C MET A 57 14.67 -0.55 -1.87
N GLN A 58 13.50 -0.94 -2.36
CA GLN A 58 12.86 -0.49 -3.60
C GLN A 58 11.52 0.18 -3.34
N PHE A 59 10.92 0.77 -4.38
CA PHE A 59 9.63 1.47 -4.31
C PHE A 59 9.57 2.55 -3.22
N GLN A 60 10.70 3.26 -3.02
CA GLN A 60 10.87 4.14 -1.87
C GLN A 60 10.10 5.45 -1.99
N GLN A 61 9.52 5.87 -0.88
CA GLN A 61 8.89 7.17 -0.69
C GLN A 61 9.47 7.82 0.56
N VAL A 62 10.01 9.02 0.40
CA VAL A 62 10.65 9.78 1.46
C VAL A 62 10.02 11.17 1.51
N PHE A 63 9.30 11.45 2.58
CA PHE A 63 8.72 12.76 2.84
C PHE A 63 9.17 13.27 4.21
N ALA A 64 9.54 14.54 4.30
CA ALA A 64 9.86 15.15 5.59
C ALA A 64 8.56 15.31 6.39
N TRP A 65 8.49 14.72 7.59
CA TRP A 65 7.28 14.76 8.41
C TRP A 65 7.41 15.82 9.51
N ILE A 66 8.50 15.79 10.28
CA ILE A 66 8.85 16.82 11.28
C ILE A 66 10.32 17.21 11.03
N PRO A 67 10.57 18.15 10.09
CA PRO A 67 11.92 18.46 9.61
C PRO A 67 12.85 18.98 10.71
N THR A 68 12.31 19.74 11.66
CA THR A 68 13.05 20.30 12.81
C THR A 68 13.67 19.22 13.69
N TRP A 69 13.10 18.02 13.69
CA TRP A 69 13.59 16.86 14.45
C TRP A 69 14.27 15.83 13.54
N GLY A 70 14.44 16.13 12.25
CA GLY A 70 14.98 15.18 11.28
C GLY A 70 14.08 13.96 11.00
N ILE A 71 12.78 14.04 11.34
CA ILE A 71 11.84 12.93 11.16
C ILE A 71 11.29 12.91 9.75
N HIS A 72 11.36 11.75 9.12
CA HIS A 72 10.89 11.51 7.77
C HIS A 72 9.93 10.33 7.75
N TYR A 73 8.84 10.45 7.02
CA TYR A 73 8.07 9.30 6.56
C TYR A 73 8.89 8.62 5.47
N ARG A 74 9.44 7.44 5.78
CA ARG A 74 10.24 6.64 4.85
C ARG A 74 9.60 5.27 4.75
N VAL A 75 9.08 4.96 3.56
CA VAL A 75 8.48 3.66 3.26
C VAL A 75 9.11 3.12 2.00
N GLY A 76 9.34 1.82 1.96
CA GLY A 76 9.89 1.08 0.84
C GLY A 76 9.73 -0.41 1.10
N VAL A 77 10.11 -1.23 0.13
CA VAL A 77 10.00 -2.69 0.21
C VAL A 77 11.36 -3.30 -0.14
N ASP A 78 11.86 -4.20 0.69
CA ASP A 78 13.00 -5.07 0.40
C ASP A 78 12.56 -6.52 0.17
N GLY A 79 13.53 -7.42 0.04
CA GLY A 79 13.25 -8.84 -0.17
C GLY A 79 12.54 -9.49 1.02
N ILE A 80 12.80 -9.04 2.25
CA ILE A 80 12.14 -9.59 3.45
C ILE A 80 10.69 -9.13 3.52
N SER A 81 10.41 -7.88 3.12
CA SER A 81 9.06 -7.32 3.14
C SER A 81 8.17 -7.88 2.03
N LEU A 82 8.76 -8.37 0.93
CA LEU A 82 8.03 -8.87 -0.24
C LEU A 82 7.68 -10.36 -0.17
N PHE A 83 8.49 -11.18 0.53
CA PHE A 83 8.36 -12.65 0.60
C PHE A 83 7.88 -13.11 1.98
#